data_AF-A0A4P7YXX0-F1
#
_entry.id   AF-A0A4P7YXX0-F1
#
_cell.length_a   1.000
_cell.length_b   1.000
_cell.length_c   1.000
_cell.angle_alpha   90.00
_cell.angle_beta   90.00
_cell.angle_gamma   90.00
#
_symmetry.space_group_name_H-M   'P 1'
#
loop_
_entity.id
_entity.type
_entity.pdbx_description
1 polymer ?
#
loop_
_entity_poly.entity_id
_entity_poly.type
_entity_poly.pdbx_seq_one_letter_code
_entity_poly.pdbx_strand_id
1 'polypeptide(L)'
;MPPKTIRPPLGGIDPSVYVDPIREYGLKKGFLPTDPSEPTAARPPASSVPEAAPPRLIRPAPTRPWQAMLPDYLVEELRQAAAREGTAQKVVVLRALRQAGFRVEDIDLQDLRRR
;
A
#
# COMPACT_ATOMS: atom_id res chain seq x y z
N MET A 1 44.27 2.68 -26.87
CA MET A 1 43.03 2.25 -26.19
C MET A 1 42.96 2.97 -24.84
N PRO A 2 41.90 3.72 -24.51
CA PRO A 2 41.82 4.42 -23.22
C PRO A 2 41.41 3.44 -22.09
N PRO A 3 41.85 3.67 -20.83
CA PRO A 3 41.52 2.81 -19.69
C PRO A 3 40.08 3.02 -19.20
N LYS A 4 39.39 1.93 -18.85
CA LYS A 4 38.04 1.92 -18.26
C LYS A 4 38.05 2.62 -16.89
N THR A 5 37.34 3.73 -16.77
CA THR A 5 37.07 4.41 -15.50
C THR A 5 36.15 3.54 -14.64
N ILE A 6 36.67 2.97 -13.56
CA ILE A 6 35.90 2.28 -12.53
C ILE A 6 35.16 3.36 -11.71
N ARG A 7 33.83 3.25 -11.61
CA ARG A 7 33.02 4.17 -10.81
C ARG A 7 33.28 3.91 -9.32
N PRO A 8 33.33 4.94 -8.46
CA PRO A 8 33.49 4.75 -7.03
C PRO A 8 32.24 4.04 -6.43
N PRO A 9 32.40 3.22 -5.38
CA PRO A 9 31.27 2.60 -4.70
C PRO A 9 30.38 3.68 -4.05
N LEU A 10 29.07 3.62 -4.31
CA LEU A 10 28.09 4.36 -3.52
C LEU A 10 28.04 3.76 -2.11
N GLY A 11 28.66 4.42 -1.15
CA GLY A 11 28.54 4.00 0.25
C GLY A 11 29.71 4.41 1.11
N GLY A 12 29.98 5.71 1.20
CA GLY A 12 30.81 6.27 2.27
C GLY A 12 30.03 6.36 3.59
N ILE A 13 29.38 5.27 4.01
CA ILE A 13 28.67 5.20 5.29
C ILE A 13 29.48 4.23 6.15
N ASP A 14 30.29 4.79 7.05
CA ASP A 14 30.96 4.01 8.08
C ASP A 14 29.86 3.48 9.04
N PRO A 15 29.60 2.16 9.11
CA PRO A 15 28.50 1.60 9.87
C PRO A 15 28.70 1.71 11.39
N SER A 16 29.87 2.17 11.86
CA SER A 16 30.20 2.27 13.27
C SER A 16 29.62 3.51 13.98
N VAL A 17 29.41 4.61 13.26
CA VAL A 17 29.05 5.91 13.88
C VAL A 17 27.53 6.07 14.06
N TYR A 18 26.72 5.37 13.26
CA TYR A 18 25.25 5.45 13.30
C TYR A 18 24.58 4.36 14.15
N VAL A 19 25.30 3.30 14.53
CA VAL A 19 24.73 2.18 15.30
C VAL A 19 24.43 2.59 16.74
N ASP A 20 25.25 3.43 17.35
CA ASP A 20 25.09 3.85 18.74
C ASP A 20 23.77 4.60 19.03
N PRO A 21 23.38 5.65 18.28
CA PRO A 21 22.12 6.35 18.55
C PRO A 21 20.88 5.50 18.25
N ILE A 22 20.95 4.62 17.25
CA ILE A 22 19.86 3.68 16.93
C ILE A 22 19.69 2.66 18.06
N ARG A 23 20.81 2.17 18.61
CA ARG A 23 20.82 1.21 19.72
C ARG A 23 20.32 1.84 21.01
N GLU A 24 20.72 3.08 21.30
CA GLU A 24 20.24 3.83 22.46
C GLU A 24 18.72 4.10 22.39
N TYR A 25 18.23 4.49 21.21
CA TYR A 25 16.80 4.65 20.97
C TYR A 25 16.02 3.34 21.14
N GLY A 26 16.56 2.23 20.62
CA GLY A 26 15.98 0.90 20.76
C GLY A 26 15.91 0.43 22.22
N LEU A 27 16.94 0.68 23.02
CA LEU A 27 16.96 0.37 24.46
C LEU A 27 15.94 1.22 25.22
N LYS A 28 15.92 2.54 24.98
CA LYS A 28 15.00 3.48 25.65
C LYS A 28 13.53 3.19 25.36
N LYS A 29 13.23 2.63 24.20
CA LYS A 29 11.87 2.27 23.79
C LYS A 29 11.49 0.82 24.09
N GLY A 30 12.39 0.04 24.70
CA GLY A 30 12.17 -1.36 25.05
C GLY A 30 12.08 -2.30 23.84
N PHE A 31 12.58 -1.87 22.67
CA PHE A 31 12.62 -2.69 21.45
C PHE A 31 13.82 -3.62 21.39
N LEU A 32 14.87 -3.32 22.16
CA LEU A 32 16.05 -4.16 22.24
C LEU A 32 16.02 -5.02 23.51
N PRO A 33 16.17 -6.36 23.40
CA PRO A 33 16.29 -7.24 24.55
C PRO A 33 17.54 -6.87 25.36
N THR A 34 17.36 -6.60 26.66
CA THR A 34 18.46 -6.26 27.59
C THR A 34 19.02 -7.43 28.38
N ASP A 35 18.49 -8.65 28.22
CA ASP A 35 18.96 -9.80 29.01
C ASP A 35 19.81 -10.78 28.18
N PRO A 36 20.99 -11.18 28.69
CA PRO A 36 21.69 -12.34 28.18
C PRO A 36 20.90 -13.61 28.55
N SER A 37 20.83 -14.53 27.58
CA SER A 37 20.21 -15.85 27.65
C SER A 37 20.26 -16.56 29.02
N GLU A 38 19.09 -16.88 29.57
CA GLU A 38 18.90 -18.06 30.42
C GLU A 38 18.07 -19.11 29.65
N PRO A 39 18.50 -20.38 29.57
CA PRO A 39 17.70 -21.44 29.00
C PRO A 39 16.80 -21.99 30.12
N THR A 40 15.50 -21.70 30.10
CA THR A 40 14.60 -22.37 31.04
C THR A 40 13.24 -22.75 30.43
N ALA A 41 13.00 -24.05 30.55
CA ALA A 41 11.75 -24.80 30.62
C ALA A 41 10.79 -24.77 29.41
N ALA A 42 10.66 -25.95 28.79
CA ALA A 42 9.55 -26.35 27.93
C ALA A 42 8.21 -26.08 28.63
N ARG A 43 7.41 -25.19 28.04
CA ARG A 43 6.02 -24.93 28.42
C ARG A 43 5.11 -25.83 27.58
N PRO A 44 4.10 -26.51 28.17
CA PRO A 44 3.22 -27.41 27.43
C PRO A 44 2.41 -26.65 26.36
N PRO A 45 2.00 -27.33 25.26
CA PRO A 45 1.33 -26.66 24.14
C PRO A 45 -0.01 -26.10 24.60
N ALA A 46 -0.12 -24.78 24.62
CA ALA A 46 -1.39 -24.09 24.77
C ALA A 46 -2.25 -24.40 23.53
N SER A 47 -3.48 -24.85 23.77
CA SER A 47 -4.52 -25.03 22.76
C SER A 47 -4.52 -23.89 21.75
N SER A 48 -4.40 -24.23 20.47
CA SER A 48 -4.54 -23.32 19.35
C SER A 48 -5.97 -22.78 19.30
N VAL A 49 -6.19 -21.62 19.89
CA VAL A 49 -7.32 -20.76 19.56
C VAL A 49 -7.18 -20.42 18.06
N PRO A 50 -8.23 -20.50 17.24
CA PRO A 50 -8.13 -20.11 15.84
C PRO A 50 -7.72 -18.63 15.79
N GLU A 51 -6.49 -18.40 15.35
CA GLU A 51 -5.98 -17.06 15.10
C GLU A 51 -6.86 -16.43 14.02
N ALA A 52 -7.69 -15.48 14.43
CA ALA A 52 -8.54 -14.73 13.53
C ALA A 52 -7.62 -14.09 12.49
N ALA A 53 -7.70 -14.60 11.25
CA ALA A 53 -6.92 -14.09 10.16
C ALA A 53 -7.07 -12.56 10.09
N PRO A 54 -5.98 -11.78 9.99
CA PRO A 54 -6.06 -10.34 9.97
C PRO A 54 -6.99 -9.91 8.82
N PRO A 55 -7.79 -8.84 8.99
CA PRO A 55 -8.68 -8.36 7.95
C PRO A 55 -7.84 -8.13 6.70
N ARG A 56 -8.13 -8.89 5.64
CA ARG A 56 -7.47 -8.71 4.35
C ARG A 56 -7.79 -7.28 3.90
N LEU A 57 -6.79 -6.40 3.95
CA LEU A 57 -6.87 -5.06 3.37
C LEU A 57 -7.16 -5.22 1.87
N ILE A 58 -8.44 -5.17 1.50
CA ILE A 58 -8.87 -5.28 0.11
C ILE A 58 -8.37 -4.02 -0.59
N ARG A 59 -7.42 -4.18 -1.49
CA ARG A 59 -6.89 -3.09 -2.32
C ARG A 59 -7.65 -3.06 -3.63
N PRO A 60 -7.92 -1.86 -4.19
CA PRO A 60 -8.46 -1.74 -5.54
C PRO A 60 -7.62 -2.50 -6.55
N ALA A 61 -8.24 -2.99 -7.62
CA ALA A 61 -7.52 -3.71 -8.66
C ALA A 61 -6.48 -2.78 -9.34
N PRO A 62 -5.33 -3.32 -9.80
CA PRO A 62 -4.39 -2.54 -10.59
C PRO A 62 -5.08 -2.01 -11.86
N THR A 63 -4.91 -0.72 -12.14
CA THR A 63 -5.59 -0.05 -13.26
C THR A 63 -4.63 0.21 -14.41
N ARG A 64 -5.16 0.22 -15.64
CA ARG A 64 -4.44 0.66 -16.84
C ARG A 64 -5.10 1.93 -17.37
N PRO A 65 -4.32 2.96 -17.78
CA PRO A 65 -4.90 4.15 -18.38
C PRO A 65 -5.53 3.80 -19.73
N TRP A 66 -6.74 4.29 -19.95
CA TRP A 66 -7.46 4.18 -21.21
C TRP A 66 -7.95 5.57 -21.61
N GLN A 67 -7.75 5.94 -22.87
CA GLN A 67 -8.18 7.21 -23.43
C GLN A 67 -9.25 6.95 -24.47
N ALA A 68 -10.32 7.74 -24.45
CA ALA A 68 -11.42 7.68 -25.38
C ALA A 68 -11.78 9.10 -25.84
N MET A 69 -12.18 9.25 -27.11
CA MET A 69 -12.76 10.49 -27.60
C MET A 69 -14.25 10.48 -27.30
N LEU A 70 -14.71 11.48 -26.57
CA LEU A 70 -16.12 11.67 -26.22
C LEU A 70 -16.54 13.06 -26.69
N PRO A 71 -17.81 13.25 -27.12
CA PRO A 71 -18.32 14.58 -27.40
C PRO A 71 -18.25 15.49 -26.17
N ASP A 72 -17.94 16.78 -26.37
CA ASP A 72 -17.77 17.74 -25.27
C ASP A 72 -19.00 17.82 -24.35
N TYR A 73 -20.20 17.79 -24.94
CA TYR A 73 -21.45 17.83 -24.18
C TYR A 73 -21.55 16.66 -23.19
N LEU A 74 -21.09 15.47 -23.58
CA LEU A 74 -21.16 14.27 -22.75
C LEU A 74 -20.17 14.34 -21.60
N VAL A 75 -18.98 14.92 -21.83
CA VAL A 75 -17.99 15.15 -20.79
C VAL A 75 -18.52 16.11 -19.72
N GLU A 76 -19.22 17.16 -20.13
CA GLU A 76 -19.87 18.09 -19.21
C GLU A 76 -21.02 17.45 -18.43
N GLU A 77 -21.86 16.64 -19.08
CA GLU A 77 -22.91 15.89 -18.39
C GLU A 77 -22.34 14.88 -17.38
N LEU A 78 -21.26 14.16 -17.75
CA LEU A 78 -20.55 13.26 -16.84
C LEU A 78 -19.98 14.00 -15.63
N ARG A 79 -19.40 15.19 -15.85
CA ARG A 79 -18.90 16.05 -14.77
C ARG A 79 -20.02 16.46 -13.83
N GLN A 80 -21.17 16.89 -14.36
CA GLN A 80 -22.32 17.29 -13.56
C GLN A 80 -22.91 16.11 -12.78
N ALA A 81 -23.04 14.94 -13.41
CA ALA A 81 -23.54 13.72 -12.74
C ALA A 81 -22.62 13.32 -11.58
N ALA A 82 -21.31 13.30 -11.80
CA ALA A 82 -20.32 13.01 -10.77
C ALA A 82 -20.40 14.02 -9.60
N ALA A 83 -20.57 15.31 -9.89
CA ALA A 83 -20.72 16.35 -8.87
C ALA A 83 -22.00 16.18 -8.04
N ARG A 84 -23.14 15.87 -8.68
CA ARG A 84 -24.44 15.63 -8.00
C ARG A 84 -24.37 14.44 -7.05
N GLU A 85 -23.70 13.37 -7.46
CA GLU A 85 -23.52 12.16 -6.64
C GLU A 85 -22.39 12.30 -5.61
N GLY A 86 -21.56 13.34 -5.70
CA GLY A 86 -20.38 13.52 -4.85
C GLY A 86 -19.33 12.43 -5.06
N THR A 87 -19.18 11.93 -6.29
CA THR A 87 -18.26 10.87 -6.69
C THR A 87 -17.36 11.29 -7.85
N ALA A 88 -16.43 10.43 -8.28
CA ALA A 88 -15.57 10.67 -9.44
C ALA A 88 -16.26 10.25 -10.76
N GLN A 89 -15.98 10.96 -11.86
CA GLN A 89 -16.50 10.61 -13.20
C GLN A 89 -16.19 9.15 -13.59
N LYS A 90 -15.00 8.65 -13.20
CA LYS A 90 -14.62 7.24 -13.39
C LYS A 90 -15.64 6.28 -12.76
N VAL A 91 -16.13 6.56 -11.56
CA VAL A 91 -17.09 5.69 -10.85
C VAL A 91 -18.43 5.67 -11.58
N VAL A 92 -18.87 6.81 -12.12
CA VAL A 92 -20.07 6.89 -12.96
C VAL A 92 -19.93 6.00 -14.19
N VAL A 93 -18.78 6.08 -14.89
CA VAL A 93 -18.50 5.24 -16.06
C VAL A 93 -18.43 3.75 -15.68
N LEU A 94 -17.74 3.39 -14.60
CA LEU A 94 -17.67 2.00 -14.12
C LEU A 94 -19.04 1.45 -13.74
N ARG A 95 -19.91 2.28 -13.15
CA ARG A 95 -21.30 1.89 -12.85
C ARG A 95 -22.09 1.65 -14.13
N ALA A 96 -21.96 2.51 -15.13
CA ALA A 96 -22.60 2.32 -16.44
C ALA A 96 -22.11 1.03 -17.13
N LEU A 97 -20.81 0.74 -17.06
CA LEU A 97 -20.25 -0.52 -17.57
C LEU A 97 -20.81 -1.73 -16.82
N ARG A 98 -20.96 -1.66 -15.49
CA ARG A 98 -21.61 -2.72 -14.72
C ARG A 98 -23.06 -2.93 -15.16
N GLN A 99 -23.81 -1.86 -15.39
CA GLN A 99 -25.19 -1.91 -15.90
C GLN A 99 -25.26 -2.52 -17.31
N ALA A 100 -24.24 -2.29 -18.14
CA ALA A 100 -24.09 -2.92 -19.44
C ALA A 100 -23.63 -4.40 -19.38
N GLY A 101 -23.42 -4.96 -18.18
CA GLY A 101 -23.08 -6.38 -17.97
C GLY A 101 -21.58 -6.67 -17.88
N PHE A 102 -20.71 -5.66 -17.85
CA PHE A 102 -19.29 -5.87 -17.62
C PHE A 102 -19.01 -6.21 -16.15
N ARG A 103 -18.00 -7.05 -15.90
CA ARG A 103 -17.55 -7.36 -14.55
C ARG A 103 -16.87 -6.14 -13.94
N VAL A 104 -17.46 -5.62 -12.87
CA VAL A 104 -16.90 -4.53 -12.05
C VAL A 104 -17.10 -4.91 -10.60
N GLU A 105 -16.01 -4.94 -9.83
CA GLU A 105 -16.05 -5.30 -8.41
C GLU A 105 -16.55 -4.09 -7.58
N ASP A 106 -17.22 -4.34 -6.46
CA ASP A 106 -17.77 -3.26 -5.63
C ASP A 106 -16.69 -2.33 -5.07
N ILE A 107 -15.47 -2.85 -4.86
CA ILE A 107 -14.33 -2.05 -4.42
C ILE A 107 -13.93 -0.99 -5.46
N ASP A 108 -14.12 -1.26 -6.74
CA ASP A 108 -13.77 -0.32 -7.82
C ASP A 108 -14.81 0.80 -7.98
N LEU A 109 -16.00 0.63 -7.39
CA LEU A 109 -17.05 1.64 -7.32
C LEU A 109 -16.92 2.56 -6.09
N GLN A 110 -16.03 2.23 -5.16
CA GLN A 110 -15.79 3.08 -3.98
C GLN A 110 -14.93 4.27 -4.38
N ASP A 111 -15.43 5.49 -4.14
CA ASP A 111 -14.61 6.69 -4.30
C ASP A 111 -13.60 6.80 -3.17
N LEU A 112 -12.33 6.57 -3.49
CA LEU A 112 -11.22 6.62 -2.52
C LEU A 112 -10.87 8.04 -2.09
N ARG A 113 -11.39 9.08 -2.77
CA ARG A 113 -11.13 10.48 -2.42
C ARG A 113 -11.79 10.93 -1.12
N ARG A 114 -12.80 10.20 -0.64
CA ARG A 114 -13.56 10.51 0.58
C ARG A 114 -13.02 9.81 1.84
N ARG A 115 -11.83 9.22 1.79
CA ARG A 115 -11.21 8.49 2.92
C ARG A 115 -10.14 9.31 3.59
#